data_AF-A0AB39SE70-F1
#
_entry.id   AF-A0AB39SE70-F1
#
_cell.length_a   1.000
_cell.length_b   1.000
_cell.length_c   1.000
_cell.angle_alpha   90.00
_cell.angle_beta   90.00
_cell.angle_gamma   90.00
#
_symmetry.space_group_name_H-M   'P 1'
#
loop_
_entity.id
_entity.type
_entity.pdbx_description
1 polymer ?
#
loop_
_entity_poly.entity_id
_entity_poly.type
_entity_poly.pdbx_seq_one_letter_code
_entity_poly.pdbx_strand_id
1 'polypeptide(L)' 'MAVGEGTLFADWARLTAQAAVAPYGEGGEEHRAVLAAWEAVGVAVGGGT' A
#
# COMPACT_ATOMS: atom_id res chain seq x y z
N MET A 1 -9.30 9.10 0.86
CA MET A 1 -9.42 8.21 2.03
C MET A 1 -8.68 8.88 3.18
N ALA A 2 -9.31 9.02 4.33
CA ALA A 2 -8.68 9.68 5.48
C ALA A 2 -7.89 8.67 6.30
N VAL A 3 -6.60 8.93 6.51
CA VAL A 3 -5.82 8.31 7.59
C VAL A 3 -6.33 8.88 8.89
N GLY A 4 -6.81 8.02 9.79
CA GLY A 4 -7.31 8.41 11.10
C GLY A 4 -6.44 7.90 12.24
N GLU A 5 -6.74 8.38 13.43
CA GLU A 5 -6.19 7.80 14.66
C GLU A 5 -6.51 6.29 14.71
N GLY A 6 -5.50 5.47 15.01
CA GLY A 6 -5.63 4.00 15.00
C GLY A 6 -5.37 3.31 13.66
N THR A 7 -5.00 4.04 12.60
CA THR A 7 -4.55 3.42 11.33
C THR A 7 -3.29 2.58 11.57
N LEU A 8 -3.34 1.30 11.24
CA LEU A 8 -2.18 0.41 11.35
C LEU A 8 -1.30 0.49 10.10
N PHE A 9 -0.06 0.01 10.19
CA PHE A 9 0.82 -0.07 9.01
C PHE A 9 0.21 -0.88 7.87
N ALA A 10 -0.52 -1.96 8.17
CA ALA A 10 -1.21 -2.76 7.16
C ALA A 10 -2.30 -1.95 6.42
N ASP A 11 -3.03 -1.10 7.13
CA ASP A 11 -4.04 -0.22 6.53
C ASP A 11 -3.36 0.82 5.63
N TRP A 12 -2.31 1.47 6.13
CA TRP A 12 -1.56 2.46 5.37
C TRP A 12 -0.90 1.85 4.13
N ALA A 13 -0.40 0.63 4.24
CA ALA A 13 0.20 -0.12 3.14
C ALA A 13 -0.81 -0.39 2.02
N ARG A 14 -2.02 -0.84 2.39
CA ARG A 14 -3.14 -1.00 1.44
C ARG A 14 -3.56 0.32 0.81
N LEU A 15 -3.72 1.37 1.61
CA LEU A 15 -4.19 2.68 1.14
C LEU A 15 -3.21 3.31 0.14
N THR A 16 -1.91 3.26 0.44
CA THR A 16 -0.87 3.84 -0.42
C THR A 16 -0.69 3.06 -1.72
N ALA A 17 -0.78 1.72 -1.68
CA ALA A 17 -0.75 0.91 -2.89
C ALA A 17 -1.96 1.21 -3.80
N GLN A 18 -3.17 1.31 -3.24
CA GLN A 18 -4.35 1.70 -4.00
C GLN A 18 -4.26 3.13 -4.56
N ALA A 19 -3.67 4.07 -3.80
CA ALA A 19 -3.49 5.44 -4.24
C ALA A 19 -2.54 5.55 -5.45
N ALA A 20 -1.55 4.65 -5.56
CA ALA A 20 -0.65 4.60 -6.70
C ALA A 20 -1.33 4.11 -8.00
N VAL A 21 -2.37 3.28 -7.89
CA VAL A 21 -3.09 2.74 -9.06
C VAL A 21 -3.79 3.84 -9.86
N ALA A 22 -4.38 4.84 -9.21
CA ALA A 22 -5.19 5.86 -9.90
C ALA A 22 -4.39 6.72 -10.92
N PRO A 23 -3.23 7.29 -10.57
CA PRO A 23 -2.40 8.04 -11.51
C PRO A 23 -1.45 7.17 -12.37
N TYR A 24 -1.05 5.97 -11.91
CA TYR A 24 0.04 5.20 -12.54
C TYR A 24 -0.36 3.82 -13.08
N GLY A 25 -1.61 3.42 -12.88
CA GLY A 25 -2.13 2.13 -13.33
C GLY A 25 -1.80 0.96 -12.40
N GLU A 26 -2.68 -0.03 -12.41
CA GLU A 26 -2.47 -1.26 -11.65
C GLU A 26 -1.31 -2.06 -12.26
N GLY A 27 -0.33 -2.37 -11.44
CA GLY A 27 0.90 -3.07 -11.86
C GLY A 27 1.94 -2.15 -12.51
N GLY A 28 1.68 -0.83 -12.55
CA GLY A 28 2.64 0.19 -12.94
C GLY A 28 3.91 0.20 -12.08
N GLU A 29 4.91 0.96 -12.50
CA GLU A 29 6.19 1.07 -11.78
C GLU A 29 5.98 1.55 -10.34
N GLU A 30 5.17 2.58 -10.15
CA GLU A 30 4.86 3.17 -8.85
C GLU A 30 4.02 2.22 -7.98
N HIS A 31 3.05 1.50 -8.58
CA HIS A 31 2.30 0.49 -7.85
C HIS A 31 3.25 -0.60 -7.33
N ARG A 32 4.13 -1.14 -8.18
CA ARG A 32 5.10 -2.17 -7.80
C ARG A 32 6.14 -1.65 -6.80
N ALA A 33 6.60 -0.42 -6.93
CA ALA A 33 7.54 0.20 -6.01
C ALA A 33 6.94 0.33 -4.60
N VAL A 34 5.69 0.75 -4.49
CA VAL A 34 4.98 0.83 -3.20
C VAL A 34 4.83 -0.56 -2.58
N LEU A 35 4.44 -1.58 -3.36
CA LEU A 35 4.36 -2.96 -2.88
C LEU A 35 5.71 -3.45 -2.34
N ALA A 36 6.79 -3.25 -3.09
CA ALA A 36 8.13 -3.67 -2.71
C ALA A 36 8.65 -2.94 -1.46
N ALA A 37 8.34 -1.64 -1.32
CA ALA A 37 8.73 -0.87 -0.14
C ALA A 37 8.10 -1.42 1.15
N TRP A 38 6.82 -1.82 1.09
CA TRP A 38 6.12 -2.41 2.23
C TRP A 38 6.61 -3.83 2.54
N GLU A 39 6.87 -4.63 1.51
CA GLU A 39 7.49 -5.95 1.66
C GLU A 39 8.86 -5.85 2.35
N ALA A 40 9.69 -4.88 1.98
CA ALA A 40 11.02 -4.66 2.56
C ALA A 40 10.99 -4.36 4.06
N VAL A 41 9.89 -3.82 4.58
CA VAL A 41 9.69 -3.56 6.01
C VAL A 41 8.81 -4.61 6.70
N GLY A 42 8.51 -5.72 6.00
CA GLY A 42 7.77 -6.85 6.55
C GLY A 42 6.26 -6.63 6.70
N VAL A 43 5.69 -5.67 5.97
CA VAL A 43 4.24 -5.40 5.97
C VAL A 43 3.65 -5.85 4.64
N ALA A 44 2.78 -6.85 4.68
CA ALA A 44 2.10 -7.32 3.47
C ALA A 44 1.03 -6.33 3.00
N VAL A 45 1.03 -6.02 1.70
CA VAL A 45 -0.06 -5.31 1.03
C VAL A 45 -1.08 -6.34 0.53
N GLY A 46 -1.78 -6.97 1.46
CA GLY A 46 -2.70 -8.06 1.20
C GLY A 46 -3.20 -8.64 2.51
N GLY A 47 -4.49 -8.97 2.58
CA GLY A 47 -5.23 -9.28 3.81
C GLY A 47 -4.49 -10.21 4.77
N GLY A 48 -4.57 -9.86 6.06
CA GLY A 48 -3.99 -10.65 7.14
C GLY A 48 -4.47 -12.10 7.14
N THR A 49 -3.57 -12.99 7.54
CA THR A 49 -3.94 -14.19 8.29
C THR A 49 -4.12 -13.83 9.76
#